data_AF-A0A2V7EYI8-F1
#
_entry.id   AF-A0A2V7EYI8-F1
#
_cell.length_a   1.000
_cell.length_b   1.000
_cell.length_c   1.000
_cell.angle_alpha   90.00
_cell.angle_beta   90.00
_cell.angle_gamma   90.00
#
_symmetry.space_group_name_H-M   'P 1'
#
loop_
_entity.id
_entity.type
_entity.pdbx_description
1 polymer ?
#
loop_
_entity_poly.entity_id
_entity_poly.type
_entity_poly.pdbx_seq_one_letter_code
_entity_poly.pdbx_strand_id
1 'polypeptide(L)'
;MATVKVRVLVRLKPGILDVQGAAVKRALAGLGFAEVADLRVGKVIDVELDAATAEDARARVREMCRQLLANPVLEEYTIEMADDLAPRRAVRVKYVWHRDRDLDDLDCVVLPGGFSYGDYLRAGAIAGRSPVVEALRDLVARGGCVLGSCNGFQILCEAGFLPGALMRNECLQYRCQSTHLVVESVETPFTRGLRPGQVLTMPISHGEGKYHADPETLRTLRDRSQVVFRYADADGRVTRAANPNGSVENVAGIVNPEGTVLGLMPHPERAAEAAMGSTDGLLLFQSLLGSLVEDGSFLKR
;
A
#
# COMPACT_ATOMS: atom_id res chain seq x y z
N MET A 1 0.64 7.28 32.62
CA MET A 1 0.29 5.95 32.08
C MET A 1 1.50 5.44 31.33
N ALA A 2 1.76 4.14 31.39
CA ALA A 2 2.82 3.51 30.62
C ALA A 2 2.19 2.78 29.43
N THR A 3 2.85 2.82 28.28
CA THR A 3 2.47 2.01 27.13
C THR A 3 2.81 0.56 27.43
N VAL A 4 1.79 -0.28 27.50
CA VAL A 4 1.90 -1.73 27.78
C VAL A 4 1.66 -2.50 26.50
N LYS A 5 2.43 -3.56 26.31
CA LYS A 5 2.38 -4.43 25.14
C LYS A 5 1.85 -5.81 25.54
N VAL A 6 0.84 -6.26 24.82
CA VAL A 6 0.07 -7.46 25.15
C VAL A 6 -0.13 -8.30 23.88
N ARG A 7 0.13 -9.60 23.98
CA ARG A 7 -0.14 -10.57 22.91
C ARG A 7 -1.34 -11.42 23.29
N VAL A 8 -2.29 -11.56 22.38
CA VAL A 8 -3.45 -12.44 22.53
C VAL A 8 -3.33 -13.59 21.54
N LEU A 9 -3.25 -14.80 22.06
CA LEU A 9 -3.24 -16.04 21.28
C LEU A 9 -4.66 -16.59 21.25
N VAL A 10 -5.33 -16.54 20.10
CA VAL A 10 -6.69 -17.04 19.92
C VAL A 10 -6.66 -18.36 19.14
N ARG A 11 -7.30 -19.39 19.67
CA ARG A 11 -7.37 -20.72 19.06
C ARG A 11 -8.79 -21.27 19.14
N LEU A 12 -9.17 -22.11 18.19
CA LEU A 12 -10.42 -22.86 18.27
C LEU A 12 -10.38 -23.79 19.47
N LYS A 13 -11.48 -23.86 20.23
CA LYS A 13 -11.62 -24.80 21.36
C LYS A 13 -11.36 -26.23 20.90
N PRO A 14 -10.83 -27.12 21.77
CA PRO A 14 -10.43 -28.47 21.40
C PRO A 14 -11.50 -29.27 20.63
N GLY A 15 -12.77 -29.13 21.01
CA GLY A 15 -13.90 -29.82 20.38
C GLY A 15 -14.39 -29.24 19.04
N ILE A 16 -13.85 -28.11 18.60
CA ILE A 16 -14.19 -27.52 17.30
C ILE A 16 -13.19 -28.01 16.25
N LEU A 17 -13.74 -28.48 15.12
CA LEU A 17 -12.96 -28.93 13.97
C LEU A 17 -12.22 -27.76 13.33
N ASP A 18 -10.89 -27.82 13.34
CA ASP A 18 -10.04 -26.86 12.64
C ASP A 18 -9.79 -27.30 11.20
N VAL A 19 -10.64 -26.80 10.29
CA VAL A 19 -10.54 -27.11 8.85
C VAL A 19 -9.24 -26.55 8.25
N GLN A 20 -8.78 -25.39 8.74
CA GLN A 20 -7.54 -24.77 8.26
C GLN A 20 -6.32 -25.59 8.69
N GLY A 21 -6.26 -25.97 9.96
CA GLY A 21 -5.23 -26.86 10.48
C GLY A 21 -5.16 -28.19 9.73
N ALA A 22 -6.31 -28.80 9.44
CA ALA A 22 -6.37 -30.03 8.65
C ALA A 22 -5.88 -29.86 7.19
N ALA A 23 -6.09 -28.68 6.58
CA ALA A 23 -5.58 -28.38 5.25
C ALA A 23 -4.05 -28.20 5.27
N VAL A 24 -3.54 -27.41 6.23
CA VAL A 24 -2.09 -27.17 6.39
C VAL A 24 -1.35 -28.48 6.71
N LYS A 25 -1.89 -29.32 7.59
CA LYS A 25 -1.32 -30.65 7.89
C LYS A 25 -1.17 -31.50 6.63
N ARG A 26 -2.19 -31.53 5.77
CA ARG A 26 -2.15 -32.29 4.51
C ARG A 26 -1.11 -31.73 3.55
N ALA A 27 -0.98 -30.40 3.46
CA ALA A 27 0.06 -29.77 2.66
C ALA A 27 1.47 -30.12 3.17
N LEU A 28 1.68 -30.10 4.49
CA LEU A 28 2.95 -30.47 5.11
C LEU A 28 3.33 -31.93 4.81
N ALA A 29 2.37 -32.86 4.88
CA ALA A 29 2.61 -34.24 4.51
C ALA A 29 3.04 -34.38 3.03
N GLY A 30 2.41 -33.61 2.13
CA GLY A 30 2.80 -33.57 0.71
C GLY A 30 4.20 -32.99 0.45
N LEU A 31 4.72 -32.19 1.39
CA LEU A 31 6.08 -31.64 1.38
C LEU A 31 7.12 -32.52 2.10
N GLY A 32 6.72 -33.69 2.60
CA GLY A 32 7.62 -34.66 3.25
C GLY A 32 7.59 -34.65 4.79
N PHE A 33 6.79 -33.80 5.43
CA PHE A 33 6.64 -33.71 6.89
C PHE A 33 5.51 -34.61 7.38
N ALA A 34 5.62 -35.92 7.15
CA ALA A 34 4.57 -36.89 7.46
C ALA A 34 4.44 -37.19 8.97
N GLU A 35 5.45 -36.85 9.78
CA GLU A 35 5.50 -37.05 11.23
C GLU A 35 4.55 -36.13 12.02
N VAL A 36 3.97 -35.10 11.39
CA VAL A 36 3.04 -34.17 12.04
C VAL A 36 1.74 -34.89 12.40
N ALA A 37 1.57 -35.23 13.69
CA ALA A 37 0.42 -36.00 14.18
C ALA A 37 -0.85 -35.16 14.33
N ASP A 38 -0.73 -33.89 14.75
CA ASP A 38 -1.82 -32.94 14.90
C ASP A 38 -1.33 -31.53 14.57
N LEU A 39 -2.22 -30.69 14.04
CA LEU A 39 -1.90 -29.30 13.71
C LEU A 39 -3.15 -28.45 13.83
N ARG A 40 -3.02 -27.34 14.56
CA ARG A 40 -4.06 -26.32 14.69
C ARG A 40 -3.52 -24.96 14.29
N VAL A 41 -4.35 -24.16 13.65
CA VAL A 41 -4.07 -22.78 13.25
C VAL A 41 -4.86 -21.84 14.15
N GLY A 42 -4.21 -20.78 14.59
CA GLY A 42 -4.80 -19.75 15.44
C GLY A 42 -4.46 -18.35 14.96
N LYS A 43 -5.00 -17.35 15.66
CA LYS A 43 -4.71 -15.93 15.43
C LYS A 43 -3.80 -15.43 16.54
N VAL A 44 -2.78 -14.67 16.17
CA VAL A 44 -1.98 -13.87 17.11
C VAL A 44 -2.42 -12.41 16.95
N ILE A 45 -2.78 -11.76 18.04
CA ILE A 45 -3.22 -10.37 18.05
C ILE A 45 -2.32 -9.60 19.02
N ASP A 46 -1.49 -8.72 18.48
CA ASP A 46 -0.59 -7.88 19.24
C ASP A 46 -1.24 -6.50 19.49
N VAL A 47 -1.38 -6.15 20.77
CA VAL A 47 -2.07 -4.96 21.28
C VAL A 47 -1.08 -4.10 22.06
N GLU A 48 -1.02 -2.82 21.71
CA GLU A 48 -0.29 -1.79 22.44
C GLU A 48 -1.30 -0.78 22.97
N LEU A 49 -1.31 -0.55 24.29
CA LEU A 49 -2.27 0.32 24.95
C LEU A 49 -1.66 1.05 26.14
N ASP A 50 -2.11 2.28 26.37
CA ASP A 50 -1.74 3.03 27.57
C ASP A 50 -2.57 2.56 28.77
N ALA A 51 -1.89 2.20 29.86
CA ALA A 51 -2.52 1.76 31.09
C ALA A 51 -1.78 2.29 32.33
N ALA A 52 -2.46 2.34 33.48
CA ALA A 52 -1.82 2.68 34.74
C ALA A 52 -0.93 1.53 35.25
N THR A 53 -1.39 0.28 35.08
CA THR A 53 -0.66 -0.93 35.43
C THR A 53 -0.77 -2.01 34.35
N ALA A 54 0.12 -3.01 34.39
CA ALA A 54 0.01 -4.19 33.53
C ALA A 54 -1.27 -5.01 33.80
N GLU A 55 -1.81 -4.95 35.02
CA GLU A 55 -3.06 -5.61 35.38
C GLU A 55 -4.27 -4.91 34.74
N ASP A 56 -4.28 -3.58 34.74
CA ASP A 56 -5.31 -2.79 34.05
C ASP A 56 -5.29 -3.05 32.54
N ALA A 57 -4.09 -3.10 31.95
CA ALA A 57 -3.90 -3.46 30.55
C ALA A 57 -4.49 -4.86 30.25
N ARG A 58 -4.17 -5.86 31.07
CA ARG A 58 -4.74 -7.22 30.94
C ARG A 58 -6.25 -7.23 31.09
N ALA A 59 -6.82 -6.48 32.04
CA ALA A 59 -8.26 -6.40 32.24
C ALA A 59 -8.95 -5.80 31.02
N ARG A 60 -8.41 -4.71 30.47
CA ARG A 60 -8.92 -4.04 29.28
C ARG A 60 -8.85 -4.94 28.04
N VAL A 61 -7.72 -5.61 27.81
CA VAL A 61 -7.56 -6.55 26.70
C VAL A 61 -8.51 -7.75 26.84
N ARG A 62 -8.74 -8.24 28.06
CA ARG A 62 -9.73 -9.30 28.32
C ARG A 62 -11.14 -8.87 27.93
N GLU A 63 -11.51 -7.62 28.18
CA GLU A 63 -12.79 -7.07 27.73
C GLU A 63 -12.85 -7.00 26.21
N MET A 64 -11.80 -6.52 25.55
CA MET A 64 -11.69 -6.52 24.08
C MET A 64 -11.86 -7.93 23.50
N CYS A 65 -11.26 -8.96 24.13
CA CYS A 65 -11.41 -10.34 23.71
C CYS A 65 -12.84 -10.86 23.83
N ARG A 66 -13.57 -10.48 24.89
CA ARG A 66 -14.97 -10.89 25.08
C ARG A 66 -15.92 -10.23 24.09
N GLN A 67 -15.63 -8.99 23.70
CA GLN A 67 -16.52 -8.21 22.84
C GLN A 67 -16.22 -8.40 21.35
N LEU A 68 -14.95 -8.59 20.98
CA LEU A 68 -14.54 -8.50 19.58
C LEU A 68 -13.39 -9.43 19.17
N LEU A 69 -12.29 -9.49 19.93
CA LEU A 69 -11.06 -10.12 19.43
C LEU A 69 -11.14 -11.66 19.34
N ALA A 70 -12.07 -12.27 20.08
CA ALA A 70 -12.34 -13.69 20.01
C ALA A 70 -13.85 -13.96 20.02
N ASN A 71 -14.27 -15.04 19.35
CA ASN A 71 -15.62 -15.57 19.50
C ASN A 71 -15.64 -16.52 20.71
N PRO A 72 -16.22 -16.15 21.86
CA PRO A 72 -16.15 -16.96 23.08
C PRO A 72 -16.90 -18.30 22.98
N VAL A 73 -17.77 -18.50 21.98
CA VAL A 73 -18.45 -19.77 21.75
C VAL A 73 -17.50 -20.80 21.15
N LEU A 74 -16.76 -20.40 20.12
CA LEU A 74 -15.93 -21.31 19.30
C LEU A 74 -14.44 -21.28 19.68
N GLU A 75 -13.98 -20.15 20.21
CA GLU A 75 -12.57 -19.85 20.43
C GLU A 75 -12.27 -19.71 21.92
N GLU A 76 -11.04 -20.03 22.28
CA GLU A 76 -10.42 -19.69 23.55
C GLU A 76 -9.21 -18.80 23.29
N TYR A 77 -8.81 -18.02 24.29
CA TYR A 77 -7.69 -17.12 24.15
C TYR A 77 -6.79 -17.10 25.39
N THR A 78 -5.51 -16.82 25.17
CA THR A 78 -4.51 -16.60 26.21
C THR A 78 -3.94 -15.20 26.03
N ILE A 79 -3.74 -14.48 27.14
CA ILE A 79 -3.22 -13.11 27.15
C ILE A 79 -1.85 -13.14 27.80
N GLU A 80 -0.84 -12.71 27.07
CA GLU A 80 0.57 -12.69 27.46
C GLU A 80 1.07 -11.24 27.46
N MET A 81 1.94 -10.87 28.40
CA MET A 81 2.68 -9.61 28.26
C MET A 81 3.81 -9.85 27.26
N ALA A 82 4.02 -8.91 26.37
CA ALA A 82 4.98 -9.06 25.30
C ALA A 82 5.97 -7.90 25.31
N ASP A 83 7.25 -8.18 25.52
CA ASP A 83 8.29 -7.16 25.43
C ASP A 83 8.88 -7.08 24.02
N ASP A 84 8.62 -8.10 23.21
CA ASP A 84 9.20 -8.39 21.89
C ASP A 84 8.22 -8.14 20.73
N LEU A 85 7.14 -7.37 20.94
CA LEU A 85 6.25 -7.01 19.83
C LEU A 85 7.10 -6.40 18.72
N ALA A 86 7.04 -7.00 17.53
CA ALA A 86 7.79 -6.56 16.36
C ALA A 86 7.65 -5.05 16.27
N PRO A 87 8.76 -4.30 16.21
CA PRO A 87 8.69 -2.85 16.20
C PRO A 87 7.84 -2.46 14.99
N ARG A 88 6.62 -1.98 15.26
CA ARG A 88 5.90 -1.21 14.26
C ARG A 88 6.82 -0.03 14.00
N ARG A 89 7.46 0.03 12.82
CA ARG A 89 8.20 1.22 12.40
C ARG A 89 7.31 2.40 12.75
N ALA A 90 7.81 3.30 13.60
CA ALA A 90 7.04 4.31 14.33
C ALA A 90 6.52 5.41 13.39
N VAL A 91 5.67 5.01 12.45
CA VAL A 91 4.97 5.87 11.52
C VAL A 91 3.52 5.81 11.93
N ARG A 92 2.98 6.93 12.40
CA ARG A 92 1.55 7.02 12.69
C ARG A 92 0.81 6.96 11.37
N VAL A 93 0.00 5.92 11.20
CA VAL A 93 -0.92 5.78 10.07
C VAL A 93 -2.34 5.87 10.61
N LYS A 94 -3.18 6.68 9.99
CA LYS A 94 -4.61 6.73 10.27
C LYS A 94 -5.40 6.56 8.98
N TYR A 95 -6.57 5.97 9.10
CA TYR A 95 -7.53 5.92 8.01
C TYR A 95 -8.27 7.25 7.91
N VAL A 96 -8.42 7.77 6.69
CA VAL A 96 -9.19 8.98 6.41
C VAL A 96 -10.39 8.58 5.57
N TRP A 97 -11.60 8.95 6.01
CA TRP A 97 -12.80 8.64 5.25
C TRP A 97 -12.95 9.57 4.06
N HIS A 98 -13.48 9.07 2.93
CA HIS A 98 -13.56 9.86 1.69
C HIS A 98 -14.37 11.16 1.79
N ARG A 99 -15.21 11.30 2.84
CA ARG A 99 -15.99 12.52 3.12
C ARG A 99 -15.30 13.49 4.09
N ASP A 100 -14.21 13.09 4.71
CA ASP A 100 -13.45 13.94 5.61
C ASP A 100 -12.68 14.99 4.81
N ARG A 101 -12.42 16.14 5.44
CA ARG A 101 -11.63 17.24 4.86
C ARG A 101 -10.41 17.60 5.72
N ASP A 102 -10.39 17.16 6.97
CA ASP A 102 -9.30 17.46 7.89
C ASP A 102 -8.11 16.52 7.64
N LEU A 103 -7.05 17.11 7.10
CA LEU A 103 -5.78 16.45 6.81
C LEU A 103 -4.61 17.14 7.53
N ASP A 104 -4.85 18.09 8.44
CA ASP A 104 -3.84 19.05 8.93
C ASP A 104 -2.71 18.40 9.74
N ASP A 105 -3.01 17.28 10.36
CA ASP A 105 -2.04 16.47 11.10
C ASP A 105 -1.25 15.49 10.21
N LEU A 106 -1.54 15.42 8.90
CA LEU A 106 -0.88 14.50 7.96
C LEU A 106 0.23 15.17 7.16
N ASP A 107 1.36 14.47 7.07
CA ASP A 107 2.48 14.83 6.18
C ASP A 107 2.35 14.19 4.79
N CYS A 108 1.64 13.05 4.72
CA CYS A 108 1.40 12.33 3.47
C CYS A 108 0.03 11.65 3.46
N VAL A 109 -0.58 11.59 2.27
CA VAL A 109 -1.79 10.80 2.00
C VAL A 109 -1.53 9.78 0.90
N VAL A 110 -1.97 8.54 1.12
CA VAL A 110 -1.95 7.47 0.11
C VAL A 110 -3.38 7.23 -0.36
N LEU A 111 -3.63 7.45 -1.66
CA LEU A 111 -4.87 7.05 -2.32
C LEU A 111 -4.73 5.60 -2.80
N PRO A 112 -5.48 4.66 -2.23
CA PRO A 112 -5.30 3.23 -2.50
C PRO A 112 -5.83 2.85 -3.89
N GLY A 113 -5.35 1.72 -4.40
CA GLY A 113 -5.95 1.05 -5.55
C GLY A 113 -7.31 0.42 -5.25
N GLY A 114 -8.04 0.01 -6.29
CA GLY A 114 -9.37 -0.58 -6.16
C GLY A 114 -10.27 -0.22 -7.34
N PHE A 115 -11.58 -0.19 -7.09
CA PHE A 115 -12.62 0.19 -8.04
C PHE A 115 -13.54 1.21 -7.35
N SER A 116 -13.05 2.44 -7.14
CA SER A 116 -13.84 3.45 -6.45
C SER A 116 -15.20 3.68 -7.16
N TYR A 117 -16.29 3.59 -6.40
CA TYR A 117 -17.66 3.59 -6.94
C TYR A 117 -17.88 2.57 -8.08
N GLY A 118 -17.19 1.43 -8.04
CA GLY A 118 -17.28 0.39 -9.07
C GLY A 118 -16.81 0.81 -10.45
N ASP A 119 -16.09 1.95 -10.55
CA ASP A 119 -15.72 2.60 -11.81
C ASP A 119 -16.92 2.84 -12.76
N TYR A 120 -18.15 2.98 -12.21
CA TYR A 120 -19.40 2.95 -12.98
C TYR A 120 -19.50 3.99 -14.11
N LEU A 121 -18.96 5.18 -13.90
CA LEU A 121 -18.91 6.22 -14.94
C LEU A 121 -17.61 6.12 -15.74
N ARG A 122 -16.49 6.20 -15.02
CA ARG A 122 -15.11 6.05 -15.47
C ARG A 122 -14.24 5.90 -14.23
N ALA A 123 -13.15 5.15 -14.31
CA ALA A 123 -12.34 4.89 -13.14
C ALA A 123 -11.82 6.18 -12.50
N GLY A 124 -12.05 6.32 -11.19
CA GLY A 124 -11.65 7.49 -10.41
C GLY A 124 -12.49 8.76 -10.59
N ALA A 125 -13.38 8.85 -11.58
CA ALA A 125 -14.07 10.11 -11.91
C ALA A 125 -15.03 10.61 -10.81
N ILE A 126 -15.74 9.70 -10.14
CA ILE A 126 -16.64 10.05 -9.03
C ILE A 126 -15.82 10.34 -7.76
N ALA A 127 -14.82 9.51 -7.46
CA ALA A 127 -13.97 9.69 -6.29
C ALA A 127 -13.06 10.92 -6.37
N GLY A 128 -12.67 11.35 -7.57
CA GLY A 128 -11.94 12.60 -7.81
C GLY A 128 -12.68 13.87 -7.38
N ARG A 129 -13.98 13.76 -7.10
CA ARG A 129 -14.82 14.85 -6.57
C ARG A 129 -15.19 14.65 -5.10
N SER A 130 -14.53 13.73 -4.41
CA SER A 130 -14.80 13.48 -2.99
C SER A 130 -14.19 14.60 -2.12
N PRO A 131 -14.80 14.94 -0.97
CA PRO A 131 -14.29 15.97 -0.07
C PRO A 131 -12.82 15.80 0.32
N VAL A 132 -12.36 14.56 0.51
CA VAL A 132 -10.95 14.31 0.86
C VAL A 132 -10.01 14.69 -0.27
N VAL A 133 -10.41 14.45 -1.53
CA VAL A 133 -9.60 14.79 -2.71
C VAL A 133 -9.52 16.30 -2.91
N GLU A 134 -10.60 17.03 -2.63
CA GLU A 134 -10.57 18.50 -2.60
C GLU A 134 -9.56 19.02 -1.57
N ALA A 135 -9.57 18.45 -0.36
CA ALA A 135 -8.66 18.83 0.73
C ALA A 135 -7.17 18.52 0.45
N LEU A 136 -6.87 17.62 -0.49
CA LEU A 136 -5.48 17.34 -0.89
C LEU A 136 -4.78 18.57 -1.47
N ARG A 137 -5.52 19.55 -2.01
CA ARG A 137 -4.90 20.79 -2.52
C ARG A 137 -4.19 21.57 -1.42
N ASP A 138 -4.82 21.70 -0.26
CA ASP A 138 -4.26 22.40 0.89
C ASP A 138 -3.07 21.62 1.48
N LEU A 139 -3.17 20.29 1.53
CA LEU A 139 -2.06 19.41 1.92
C LEU A 139 -0.84 19.59 1.00
N VAL A 140 -1.03 19.56 -0.31
CA VAL A 140 0.05 19.70 -1.29
C VAL A 140 0.63 21.12 -1.27
N ALA A 141 -0.21 22.14 -1.13
CA ALA A 141 0.23 23.55 -1.08
C ALA A 141 1.15 23.86 0.10
N ARG A 142 1.00 23.15 1.23
CA ARG A 142 1.91 23.26 2.40
C ARG A 142 3.10 22.29 2.35
N GLY A 143 3.32 21.59 1.24
CA GLY A 143 4.45 20.67 1.03
C GLY A 143 4.19 19.21 1.42
N GLY A 144 2.95 18.83 1.72
CA GLY A 144 2.60 17.44 1.98
C GLY A 144 2.65 16.59 0.71
N CYS A 145 2.91 15.29 0.88
CA CYS A 145 3.06 14.35 -0.22
C CYS A 145 1.77 13.55 -0.49
N VAL A 146 1.49 13.22 -1.75
CA VAL A 146 0.37 12.34 -2.12
C VAL A 146 0.84 11.21 -3.02
N LEU A 147 0.54 9.97 -2.66
CA LEU A 147 0.80 8.79 -3.48
C LEU A 147 -0.52 8.16 -3.93
N GLY A 148 -0.81 8.16 -5.22
CA GLY A 148 -1.94 7.44 -5.81
C GLY A 148 -1.49 6.18 -6.53
N SER A 149 -1.87 5.01 -6.01
CA SER A 149 -1.57 3.70 -6.64
C SER A 149 -2.79 3.16 -7.39
N CYS A 150 -2.60 2.66 -8.61
CA CYS A 150 -3.66 2.13 -9.49
C CYS A 150 -4.88 3.08 -9.61
N ASN A 151 -5.96 2.82 -8.88
CA ASN A 151 -7.16 3.68 -8.85
C ASN A 151 -6.89 5.05 -8.24
N GLY A 152 -5.95 5.14 -7.29
CA GLY A 152 -5.45 6.42 -6.79
C GLY A 152 -4.83 7.28 -7.89
N PHE A 153 -4.09 6.70 -8.83
CA PHE A 153 -3.53 7.46 -9.97
C PHE A 153 -4.65 7.98 -10.88
N GLN A 154 -5.64 7.13 -11.18
CA GLN A 154 -6.81 7.53 -11.96
C GLN A 154 -7.55 8.71 -11.30
N ILE A 155 -7.77 8.65 -9.98
CA ILE A 155 -8.36 9.73 -9.18
C ILE A 155 -7.54 11.02 -9.29
N LEU A 156 -6.22 10.95 -9.19
CA LEU A 156 -5.34 12.13 -9.27
C LEU A 156 -5.37 12.80 -10.65
N CYS A 157 -5.47 12.03 -11.74
CA CYS A 157 -5.68 12.59 -13.08
C CYS A 157 -7.07 13.23 -13.21
N GLU A 158 -8.12 12.56 -12.76
CA GLU A 158 -9.51 13.08 -12.82
C GLU A 158 -9.70 14.36 -11.98
N ALA A 159 -8.98 14.46 -10.86
CA ALA A 159 -8.99 15.63 -10.00
C ALA A 159 -8.02 16.74 -10.46
N GLY A 160 -7.26 16.52 -11.53
CA GLY A 160 -6.33 17.51 -12.09
C GLY A 160 -5.10 17.78 -11.24
N PHE A 161 -4.68 16.83 -10.40
CA PHE A 161 -3.37 16.89 -9.73
C PHE A 161 -2.25 16.42 -10.67
N LEU A 162 -2.55 15.52 -11.59
CA LEU A 162 -1.60 14.97 -12.57
C LEU A 162 -2.15 15.14 -13.99
N PRO A 163 -1.30 15.46 -14.97
CA PRO A 163 -1.74 15.62 -16.35
C PRO A 163 -1.96 14.27 -17.04
N GLY A 164 -2.75 14.28 -18.12
CA GLY A 164 -3.10 13.08 -18.89
C GLY A 164 -4.30 12.32 -18.32
N ALA A 165 -4.55 11.15 -18.88
CA ALA A 165 -5.67 10.29 -18.51
C ALA A 165 -5.28 8.82 -18.55
N LEU A 166 -5.96 8.03 -17.73
CA LEU A 166 -5.85 6.58 -17.70
C LEU A 166 -7.08 6.00 -18.41
N MET A 167 -6.84 5.22 -19.45
CA MET A 167 -7.86 4.67 -20.32
C MET A 167 -7.87 3.14 -20.26
N ARG A 168 -8.89 2.53 -20.87
CA ARG A 168 -8.94 1.08 -21.05
C ARG A 168 -7.66 0.57 -21.72
N ASN A 169 -7.13 -0.53 -21.19
CA ASN A 169 -5.92 -1.17 -21.71
C ASN A 169 -6.07 -1.41 -23.22
N GLU A 170 -4.99 -1.26 -23.99
CA GLU A 170 -4.99 -1.47 -25.45
C GLU A 170 -5.47 -2.88 -25.84
N CYS A 171 -5.17 -3.87 -25.02
CA CYS A 171 -5.63 -5.25 -25.21
C CYS A 171 -7.09 -5.51 -24.84
N LEU A 172 -7.80 -4.51 -24.30
CA LEU A 172 -9.20 -4.59 -23.83
C LEU A 172 -9.46 -5.66 -22.76
N GLN A 173 -8.42 -6.15 -22.10
CA GLN A 173 -8.49 -7.16 -21.03
C GLN A 173 -7.98 -6.60 -19.71
N TYR A 174 -8.53 -7.12 -18.61
CA TYR A 174 -7.97 -6.89 -17.27
C TYR A 174 -6.61 -7.58 -17.16
N ARG A 175 -5.59 -6.87 -16.66
CA ARG A 175 -4.24 -7.40 -16.46
C ARG A 175 -3.95 -7.52 -14.97
N CYS A 176 -3.65 -8.74 -14.54
CA CYS A 176 -3.23 -9.09 -13.19
C CYS A 176 -1.97 -9.96 -13.30
N GLN A 177 -0.79 -9.34 -13.19
CA GLN A 177 0.49 -10.02 -13.36
C GLN A 177 1.62 -9.22 -12.71
N SER A 178 2.75 -9.87 -12.46
CA SER A 178 4.00 -9.18 -12.10
C SER A 178 4.59 -8.49 -13.34
N THR A 179 5.16 -7.30 -13.16
CA THR A 179 5.78 -6.52 -14.24
C THR A 179 7.09 -5.90 -13.76
N HIS A 180 7.97 -5.58 -14.71
CA HIS A 180 9.20 -4.85 -14.43
C HIS A 180 9.05 -3.38 -14.78
N LEU A 181 9.61 -2.54 -13.93
CA LEU A 181 9.66 -1.09 -14.07
C LEU A 181 11.11 -0.66 -14.07
N VAL A 182 11.49 0.25 -14.96
CA VAL A 182 12.76 0.97 -14.85
C VAL A 182 12.52 2.32 -14.19
N VAL A 183 13.37 2.65 -13.21
CA VAL A 183 13.38 3.94 -12.53
C VAL A 183 14.04 4.98 -13.44
N GLU A 184 13.34 6.06 -13.76
CA GLU A 184 13.84 7.14 -14.63
C GLU A 184 14.27 8.37 -13.83
N SER A 185 13.49 8.76 -12.82
CA SER A 185 13.75 9.92 -11.97
C SER A 185 13.83 9.54 -10.49
N VAL A 186 14.88 10.00 -9.82
CA VAL A 186 15.12 9.81 -8.37
C VAL A 186 15.01 11.12 -7.57
N GLU A 187 14.69 12.22 -8.24
CA GLU A 187 14.60 13.57 -7.66
C GLU A 187 13.24 13.82 -6.99
N THR A 188 12.66 12.79 -6.37
CA THR A 188 11.35 12.89 -5.71
C THR A 188 11.41 12.31 -4.30
N PRO A 189 10.56 12.77 -3.36
CA PRO A 189 10.40 12.14 -2.05
C PRO A 189 10.17 10.62 -2.15
N PHE A 190 9.50 10.16 -3.21
CA PHE A 190 9.12 8.76 -3.39
C PHE A 190 10.24 7.87 -3.95
N THR A 191 11.28 8.45 -4.55
CA THR A 191 12.31 7.69 -5.29
C THR A 191 13.76 8.05 -4.95
N ARG A 192 14.01 8.98 -4.03
CA ARG A 192 15.37 9.37 -3.60
C ARG A 192 16.25 8.23 -3.06
N GLY A 193 15.66 7.15 -2.56
CA GLY A 193 16.37 5.94 -2.12
C GLY A 193 16.67 4.93 -3.23
N LEU A 194 16.30 5.22 -4.48
CA LEU A 194 16.49 4.37 -5.65
C LEU A 194 17.64 4.87 -6.51
N ARG A 195 18.02 4.10 -7.54
CA ARG A 195 19.01 4.51 -8.55
C ARG A 195 18.36 4.66 -9.93
N PRO A 196 18.73 5.68 -10.73
CA PRO A 196 18.35 5.74 -12.14
C PRO A 196 18.75 4.45 -12.87
N GLY A 197 17.85 3.92 -13.70
CA GLY A 197 18.05 2.65 -14.42
C GLY A 197 17.85 1.40 -13.56
N GLN A 198 17.56 1.52 -12.26
CA GLN A 198 17.23 0.37 -11.43
C GLN A 198 15.95 -0.30 -11.93
N VAL A 199 15.96 -1.62 -12.04
CA VAL A 199 14.79 -2.42 -12.39
C VAL A 199 14.09 -2.87 -11.11
N LEU A 200 12.79 -2.61 -11.02
CA LEU A 200 11.92 -3.02 -9.92
C LEU A 200 10.88 -4.01 -10.42
N THR A 201 10.51 -4.98 -9.60
CA THR A 201 9.43 -5.93 -9.88
C THR A 201 8.21 -5.57 -9.03
N MET A 202 7.11 -5.19 -9.69
CA MET A 202 5.86 -4.84 -9.03
C MET A 202 4.65 -5.46 -9.73
N PRO A 203 3.62 -5.89 -8.96
CA PRO A 203 2.38 -6.39 -9.54
C PRO A 203 1.51 -5.25 -10.07
N ILE A 204 0.78 -5.55 -11.14
CA ILE A 204 -0.32 -4.72 -11.66
C ILE A 204 -1.65 -5.46 -11.51
N SER A 205 -2.75 -4.71 -11.41
CA SER A 205 -4.11 -5.27 -11.31
C SER A 205 -5.13 -4.25 -11.83
N HIS A 206 -5.25 -4.09 -13.16
CA HIS A 206 -6.11 -3.04 -13.74
C HIS A 206 -6.71 -3.39 -15.11
N GLY A 207 -7.92 -2.86 -15.38
CA GLY A 207 -8.55 -2.85 -16.71
C GLY A 207 -8.38 -1.51 -17.45
N GLU A 208 -8.20 -0.42 -16.70
CA GLU A 208 -8.07 0.95 -17.21
C GLU A 208 -6.73 1.59 -16.83
N GLY A 209 -5.62 0.94 -17.18
CA GLY A 209 -4.27 1.41 -16.81
C GLY A 209 -3.47 2.05 -17.93
N LYS A 210 -4.05 2.24 -19.13
CA LYS A 210 -3.33 2.83 -20.26
C LYS A 210 -3.17 4.34 -20.06
N TYR A 211 -1.97 4.78 -19.71
CA TYR A 211 -1.65 6.20 -19.66
C TYR A 211 -1.60 6.80 -21.07
N HIS A 212 -2.24 7.96 -21.20
CA HIS A 212 -2.27 8.74 -22.42
C HIS A 212 -2.24 10.23 -22.10
N ALA A 213 -1.48 10.97 -22.89
CA ALA A 213 -1.44 12.42 -22.86
C ALA A 213 -1.13 12.92 -24.29
N ASP A 214 -1.48 14.18 -24.56
CA ASP A 214 -1.15 14.81 -25.84
C ASP A 214 0.38 15.03 -25.98
N PRO A 215 0.90 15.25 -27.20
CA PRO A 215 2.33 15.41 -27.43
C PRO A 215 2.99 16.58 -26.69
N GLU A 216 2.26 17.65 -26.37
CA GLU A 216 2.79 18.80 -25.63
C GLU A 216 2.96 18.48 -24.16
N THR A 217 1.96 17.83 -23.56
CA THR A 217 2.03 17.29 -22.21
C THR A 217 3.19 16.29 -22.08
N LEU A 218 3.35 15.36 -23.04
CA LEU A 218 4.46 14.39 -23.02
C LEU A 218 5.83 15.03 -23.17
N ARG A 219 5.97 16.09 -23.97
CA ARG A 219 7.21 16.88 -24.02
C ARG A 219 7.50 17.51 -22.66
N THR A 220 6.51 18.17 -22.08
CA THR A 220 6.65 18.83 -20.76
C THR A 220 7.08 17.83 -19.68
N LEU A 221 6.44 16.65 -19.62
CA LEU A 221 6.77 15.61 -18.65
C LEU A 221 8.22 15.12 -18.80
N ARG A 222 8.72 14.98 -20.03
CA ARG A 222 10.11 14.57 -20.29
C ARG A 222 11.10 15.67 -19.95
N ASP A 223 10.86 16.88 -20.44
CA ASP A 223 11.76 18.03 -20.24
C ASP A 223 11.93 18.36 -18.75
N ARG A 224 10.90 18.08 -17.95
CA ARG A 224 10.89 18.30 -16.50
C ARG A 224 11.19 17.04 -15.67
N SER A 225 11.58 15.93 -16.30
CA SER A 225 11.88 14.66 -15.62
C SER A 225 10.76 14.17 -14.68
N GLN A 226 9.51 14.40 -15.09
CA GLN A 226 8.30 14.05 -14.32
C GLN A 226 7.80 12.63 -14.60
N VAL A 227 8.39 11.92 -15.57
CA VAL A 227 8.19 10.47 -15.72
C VAL A 227 9.12 9.76 -14.75
N VAL A 228 8.55 9.05 -13.78
CA VAL A 228 9.31 8.43 -12.69
C VAL A 228 9.58 6.95 -12.96
N PHE A 229 8.60 6.27 -13.58
CA PHE A 229 8.68 4.85 -13.88
C PHE A 229 8.17 4.57 -15.30
N ARG A 230 8.89 3.69 -16.01
CA ARG A 230 8.41 3.10 -17.27
C ARG A 230 8.35 1.59 -17.18
N TYR A 231 7.38 0.99 -17.86
CA TYR A 231 7.37 -0.45 -18.10
C TYR A 231 8.57 -0.85 -18.95
N ALA A 232 9.32 -1.84 -18.47
CA ALA A 232 10.53 -2.36 -19.08
C ALA A 232 10.55 -3.89 -18.97
N ASP A 233 11.47 -4.53 -19.70
CA ASP A 233 11.77 -5.94 -19.48
C ASP A 233 12.66 -6.14 -18.24
N ALA A 234 13.00 -7.40 -17.94
CA ALA A 234 13.81 -7.76 -16.77
C ALA A 234 15.24 -7.16 -16.81
N ASP A 235 15.74 -6.79 -18.00
CA ASP A 235 17.04 -6.14 -18.18
C ASP A 235 16.93 -4.61 -18.16
N GLY A 236 15.74 -4.05 -17.94
CA GLY A 236 15.49 -2.62 -17.90
C GLY A 236 15.31 -1.97 -19.26
N ARG A 237 15.14 -2.74 -20.35
CA ARG A 237 14.90 -2.18 -21.68
C ARG A 237 13.42 -1.84 -21.85
N VAL A 238 13.16 -0.59 -22.23
CA VAL A 238 11.82 -0.08 -22.51
C VAL A 238 11.39 -0.56 -23.89
N THR A 239 10.56 -1.59 -23.94
CA THR A 239 10.07 -2.19 -25.19
C THR A 239 8.55 -2.24 -25.23
N ARG A 240 7.95 -2.26 -26.42
CA ARG A 240 6.49 -2.39 -26.56
C ARG A 240 5.97 -3.69 -25.93
N ALA A 241 6.74 -4.78 -26.01
CA ALA A 241 6.35 -6.08 -25.46
C ALA A 241 6.27 -6.09 -23.93
N ALA A 242 7.11 -5.29 -23.26
CA ALA A 242 7.08 -5.14 -21.80
C ALA A 242 5.90 -4.31 -21.28
N ASN A 243 5.22 -3.57 -22.16
CA ASN A 243 4.13 -2.68 -21.79
C ASN A 243 2.79 -3.44 -21.71
N PRO A 244 2.25 -3.67 -20.51
CA PRO A 244 1.11 -4.57 -20.31
C PRO A 244 -0.24 -3.95 -20.73
N ASN A 245 -0.32 -2.62 -20.83
CA ASN A 245 -1.56 -1.87 -21.05
C ASN A 245 -1.54 -0.98 -22.29
N GLY A 246 -0.40 -0.84 -22.95
CA GLY A 246 -0.24 0.02 -24.13
C GLY A 246 -0.13 1.51 -23.78
N SER A 247 0.35 1.85 -22.58
CA SER A 247 0.61 3.24 -22.18
C SER A 247 1.58 3.92 -23.14
N VAL A 248 1.31 5.19 -23.48
CA VAL A 248 2.20 5.97 -24.36
C VAL A 248 3.60 6.07 -23.74
N GLU A 249 4.63 5.87 -24.57
CA GLU A 249 6.03 5.81 -24.16
C GLU A 249 6.32 4.86 -22.96
N ASN A 250 5.49 3.83 -22.75
CA ASN A 250 5.59 2.91 -21.62
C ASN A 250 5.49 3.56 -20.23
N VAL A 251 4.90 4.76 -20.11
CA VAL A 251 4.74 5.44 -18.81
C VAL A 251 3.94 4.56 -17.84
N ALA A 252 4.51 4.30 -16.66
CA ALA A 252 3.87 3.56 -15.57
C ALA A 252 3.55 4.45 -14.36
N GLY A 253 4.31 5.55 -14.17
CA GLY A 253 4.04 6.53 -13.14
C GLY A 253 4.72 7.88 -13.40
N ILE A 254 4.05 8.95 -12.94
CA ILE A 254 4.45 10.35 -13.13
C ILE A 254 4.26 11.16 -11.85
N VAL A 255 4.92 12.31 -11.77
CA VAL A 255 4.73 13.29 -10.69
C VAL A 255 4.21 14.64 -11.19
N ASN A 256 3.62 15.43 -10.29
CA ASN A 256 3.34 16.85 -10.53
C ASN A 256 4.66 17.66 -10.65
N PRO A 257 4.60 18.93 -11.10
CA PRO A 257 5.80 19.74 -11.29
C PRO A 257 6.66 19.92 -10.03
N GLU A 258 6.02 19.92 -8.86
CA GLU A 258 6.68 20.06 -7.56
C GLU A 258 7.25 18.72 -7.03
N GLY A 259 6.95 17.59 -7.67
CA GLY A 259 7.40 16.26 -7.25
C GLY A 259 6.71 15.68 -6.02
N THR A 260 5.73 16.39 -5.43
CA THR A 260 5.03 16.03 -4.19
C THR A 260 3.83 15.11 -4.40
N VAL A 261 3.33 14.95 -5.62
CA VAL A 261 2.21 14.07 -5.97
C VAL A 261 2.68 13.03 -6.97
N LEU A 262 2.69 11.75 -6.59
CA LEU A 262 3.03 10.61 -7.45
C LEU A 262 1.79 9.80 -7.81
N GLY A 263 1.58 9.60 -9.10
CA GLY A 263 0.64 8.63 -9.64
C GLY A 263 1.38 7.41 -10.19
N LEU A 264 0.99 6.21 -9.80
CA LEU A 264 1.64 4.96 -10.18
C LEU A 264 0.61 3.87 -10.47
N MET A 265 0.63 3.25 -11.66
CA MET A 265 -0.30 2.17 -11.98
C MET A 265 -0.01 0.84 -11.26
N PRO A 266 1.26 0.39 -11.15
CA PRO A 266 1.65 -0.74 -10.30
C PRO A 266 1.32 -0.54 -8.81
N HIS A 267 1.26 -1.65 -8.07
CA HIS A 267 0.90 -1.70 -6.66
C HIS A 267 2.14 -1.88 -5.75
N PRO A 268 2.80 -0.80 -5.31
CA PRO A 268 3.97 -0.90 -4.44
C PRO A 268 3.62 -1.51 -3.07
N GLU A 269 2.39 -1.31 -2.59
CA GLU A 269 1.91 -1.89 -1.34
C GLU A 269 1.79 -3.42 -1.40
N ARG A 270 1.60 -3.99 -2.60
CA ARG A 270 1.59 -5.44 -2.84
C ARG A 270 2.98 -6.02 -3.13
N ALA A 271 4.00 -5.17 -3.20
CA ALA A 271 5.41 -5.54 -3.38
C ALA A 271 6.26 -5.08 -2.18
N ALA A 272 5.67 -5.05 -0.98
CA ALA A 272 6.34 -4.60 0.23
C ALA A 272 6.88 -5.73 1.11
N GLU A 273 6.50 -6.99 0.84
CA GLU A 273 6.88 -8.16 1.62
C GLU A 273 7.34 -9.31 0.74
N ALA A 274 8.41 -10.00 1.15
CA ALA A 274 8.95 -11.13 0.39
C ALA A 274 7.89 -12.24 0.16
N ALA A 275 6.99 -12.44 1.13
CA ALA A 275 5.88 -13.39 1.00
C ALA A 275 4.91 -13.05 -0.15
N MET A 276 4.86 -11.79 -0.57
CA MET A 276 4.04 -11.30 -1.69
C MET A 276 4.79 -11.34 -3.04
N GLY A 277 6.01 -11.88 -3.06
CA GLY A 277 6.80 -12.11 -4.27
C GLY A 277 7.79 -10.99 -4.64
N SER A 278 7.79 -9.86 -3.92
CA SER A 278 8.76 -8.79 -4.11
C SER A 278 8.79 -7.86 -2.89
N THR A 279 9.94 -7.26 -2.61
CA THR A 279 10.11 -6.18 -1.62
C THR A 279 10.41 -4.83 -2.26
N ASP A 280 10.40 -4.73 -3.59
CA ASP A 280 10.81 -3.51 -4.30
C ASP A 280 9.87 -2.33 -4.05
N GLY A 281 8.59 -2.59 -3.82
CA GLY A 281 7.62 -1.56 -3.43
C GLY A 281 7.90 -0.94 -2.07
N LEU A 282 8.54 -1.68 -1.15
CA LEU A 282 8.95 -1.16 0.16
C LEU A 282 9.94 0.01 0.03
N LEU A 283 10.77 0.01 -1.02
CA LEU A 283 11.78 1.04 -1.26
C LEU A 283 11.16 2.43 -1.49
N LEU A 284 9.95 2.49 -2.06
CA LEU A 284 9.23 3.76 -2.27
C LEU A 284 8.76 4.34 -0.94
N PHE A 285 8.21 3.49 -0.07
CA PHE A 285 7.80 3.91 1.27
C PHE A 285 9.00 4.31 2.14
N GLN A 286 10.13 3.60 2.00
CA GLN A 286 11.37 3.98 2.67
C GLN A 286 11.93 5.32 2.20
N SER A 287 11.90 5.59 0.89
CA SER A 287 12.30 6.87 0.32
C SER A 287 11.44 8.01 0.85
N LEU A 288 10.11 7.80 0.84
CA LEU A 288 9.15 8.78 1.33
C LEU A 288 9.36 9.09 2.81
N LEU A 289 9.54 8.07 3.65
CA LEU A 289 9.80 8.25 5.07
C LEU A 289 11.15 8.95 5.31
N GLY A 290 12.20 8.58 4.58
CA GLY A 290 13.50 9.24 4.64
C GLY A 290 13.41 10.73 4.34
N SER A 291 12.65 11.11 3.30
CA SER A 291 12.39 12.51 2.94
C SER A 291 11.79 13.30 4.09
N LEU A 292 10.74 12.77 4.72
CA LEU A 292 10.05 13.47 5.80
C LEU A 292 10.94 13.65 7.06
N VAL A 293 11.91 12.75 7.27
CA VAL A 293 12.87 12.87 8.37
C VAL A 293 13.94 13.93 8.07
N GLU A 294 14.51 13.92 6.86
CA GLU A 294 15.56 14.85 6.43
C GLU A 294 15.08 16.30 6.33
N ASP A 295 13.86 16.51 5.84
CA ASP A 295 13.26 17.85 5.67
C ASP A 295 12.81 18.46 7.02
N GLY A 296 13.02 17.74 8.13
CA GLY A 296 12.71 18.17 9.49
C GLY A 296 11.20 18.22 9.78
N SER A 297 10.33 17.75 8.88
CA SER A 297 8.88 17.66 9.13
C SER A 297 8.55 16.60 10.18
N PHE A 298 9.29 15.49 10.20
CA PHE A 298 9.16 14.45 11.23
C PHE A 298 9.62 14.90 12.63
N LEU A 299 10.55 15.85 12.72
CA LEU A 299 11.12 16.35 13.98
C LEU A 299 10.43 17.61 14.54
N LYS A 300 9.54 18.24 13.76
CA LYS A 300 8.83 19.47 14.15
C LYS A 300 7.60 19.22 15.03
N ARG A 301 7.37 17.99 15.51
CA ARG A 301 6.21 17.63 16.35
C ARG A 301 6.59 16.68 17.48
#